data_AF-A0ABD3XPE5-F1
#
_entry.id   AF-A0ABD3XPE5-F1
#
_cell.length_a   1.000
_cell.length_b   1.000
_cell.length_c   1.000
_cell.angle_alpha   90.00
_cell.angle_beta   90.00
_cell.angle_gamma   90.00
#
_symmetry.space_group_name_H-M   'P 1'
#
loop_
_entity.id
_entity.type
_entity.pdbx_description
1 polymer ?
#
loop_
_entity_poly.entity_id
_entity_poly.type
_entity_poly.pdbx_seq_one_letter_code
_entity_poly.pdbx_strand_id
1 'polypeptide(L)' 'MSSAKKRKVDHECRVFNDNWTWKYFYANFNDRAMCLICRDMVAVFKEFNFKRHFQTAIFVVT' A
#
# COMPACT_ATOMS: atom_id res chain seq x y z
N MET A 1 1.65 -36.00 -6.83
CA MET A 1 1.25 -34.68 -7.33
C MET A 1 0.96 -33.78 -6.13
N SER A 2 1.93 -32.99 -5.70
CA SER A 2 1.78 -32.08 -4.55
C SER A 2 0.92 -30.88 -4.97
N SER A 3 -0.34 -30.88 -4.56
CA SER A 3 -1.25 -29.76 -4.75
C SER A 3 -0.71 -28.55 -3.97
N ALA A 4 -0.03 -27.63 -4.66
CA ALA A 4 0.33 -26.34 -4.12
C ALA A 4 -0.95 -25.56 -3.81
N LYS A 5 -1.44 -25.71 -2.57
CA LYS A 5 -2.63 -25.03 -2.05
C LYS A 5 -2.32 -23.53 -2.01
N LYS A 6 -2.71 -22.81 -3.07
CA LYS A 6 -2.63 -21.34 -3.15
C LYS A 6 -3.26 -20.79 -1.87
N ARG A 7 -2.45 -20.18 -1.00
CA ARG A 7 -2.96 -19.52 0.21
C ARG A 7 -3.83 -18.35 -0.24
N LYS A 8 -5.11 -18.41 0.10
CA LYS A 8 -6.10 -17.38 -0.24
C LYS A 8 -6.04 -16.30 0.84
N VAL A 9 -5.14 -15.33 0.69
CA VAL A 9 -4.98 -14.17 1.60
C VAL A 9 -5.98 -13.08 1.18
N ASP A 10 -7.27 -13.38 1.24
CA ASP A 10 -8.31 -12.51 0.65
C ASP A 10 -9.04 -11.62 1.66
N HIS A 11 -8.73 -11.69 2.96
CA HIS A 11 -9.53 -10.98 3.98
C HIS A 11 -8.77 -9.95 4.84
N GLU A 12 -7.45 -10.02 4.97
CA GLU A 12 -6.69 -9.19 5.94
C GLU A 12 -6.10 -7.89 5.37
N CYS A 13 -6.35 -7.54 4.11
CA CYS A 13 -5.62 -6.43 3.45
C CYS A 13 -6.50 -5.51 2.57
N ARG A 14 -7.80 -5.36 2.87
CA ARG A 14 -8.72 -4.51 2.10
C ARG A 14 -9.29 -3.31 2.86
N VAL A 15 -8.90 -3.11 4.12
CA VAL A 15 -9.31 -1.93 4.89
C VAL A 15 -8.12 -1.00 5.01
N PHE A 16 -8.31 0.26 4.65
CA PHE A 16 -7.29 1.29 4.80
C PHE A 16 -7.05 1.56 6.30
N ASN A 17 -5.79 1.56 6.74
CA ASN A 17 -5.44 1.93 8.11
C ASN A 17 -5.04 3.41 8.14
N ASP A 18 -5.76 4.23 8.91
CA ASP A 18 -5.52 5.67 9.02
C ASP A 18 -4.10 6.02 9.49
N ASN A 19 -3.41 5.12 10.20
CA ASN A 19 -2.01 5.29 10.59
C ASN A 19 -1.06 5.40 9.37
N TRP A 20 -1.43 4.85 8.21
CA TRP A 20 -0.65 4.97 6.98
C TRP A 20 -0.62 6.39 6.43
N THR A 21 -1.63 7.21 6.76
CA THR A 21 -1.63 8.64 6.44
C THR A 21 -0.43 9.33 7.10
N TRP A 22 -0.23 9.08 8.39
CA TRP A 22 0.85 9.71 9.16
C TRP A 22 2.22 9.07 8.90
N LYS A 23 2.28 7.76 8.65
CA LYS A 23 3.54 7.04 8.43
C LYS A 23 4.10 7.17 7.01
N TYR A 24 3.24 7.15 6.00
CA TYR A 24 3.63 6.98 4.60
C TYR A 24 3.00 8.01 3.66
N PHE A 25 2.25 8.98 4.18
CA PHE A 25 1.57 10.02 3.40
C PHE A 25 0.62 9.43 2.36
N TYR A 26 -0.17 8.42 2.75
CA TYR A 26 -1.21 7.85 1.89
C TYR A 26 -2.60 8.29 2.36
N ALA A 27 -3.52 8.52 1.43
CA ALA A 27 -4.92 8.76 1.71
C ALA A 27 -5.81 7.76 0.96
N ASN A 28 -6.91 7.33 1.56
CA ASN A 28 -7.90 6.53 0.85
C ASN A 28 -8.70 7.41 -0.11
N PHE A 29 -8.73 7.02 -1.38
CA PHE A 29 -9.45 7.68 -2.47
C PHE A 29 -10.06 6.62 -3.40
N ASN A 30 -11.38 6.50 -3.40
CA ASN A 30 -12.12 5.55 -4.25
C ASN A 30 -11.58 4.11 -4.18
N ASP A 31 -11.48 3.56 -2.96
CA ASP A 31 -10.96 2.20 -2.68
C ASP A 31 -9.51 1.96 -3.14
N ARG A 32 -8.75 3.04 -3.34
CA ARG A 32 -7.33 3.03 -3.66
C ARG A 32 -6.60 3.98 -2.74
N ALA A 33 -5.32 3.74 -2.52
CA ALA A 33 -4.50 4.59 -1.67
C ALA A 33 -3.70 5.54 -2.56
N MET A 34 -3.93 6.84 -2.45
CA MET A 34 -3.17 7.86 -3.16
C MET A 34 -1.98 8.32 -2.30
N CYS A 35 -0.78 8.32 -2.87
CA CYS A 35 0.39 8.93 -2.24
C CYS A 35 0.29 10.45 -2.36
N LEU A 36 0.34 11.16 -1.24
CA LEU A 36 0.23 12.62 -1.19
C LEU A 36 1.52 13.34 -1.63
N ILE A 37 2.64 12.61 -1.80
CA ILE A 37 3.93 13.15 -2.25
C ILE A 37 4.00 13.18 -3.78
N CYS A 38 3.84 12.03 -4.44
CA CYS A 38 3.97 11.92 -5.90
C CYS A 38 2.63 11.84 -6.66
N ARG A 39 1.49 11.74 -5.94
CA ARG A 39 0.13 11.55 -6.49
C ARG A 39 -0.11 10.19 -7.17
N ASP A 40 0.78 9.21 -6.99
CA ASP A 40 0.54 7.84 -7.47
C ASP A 40 -0.57 7.13 -6.70
N MET A 41 -1.29 6.24 -7.38
CA MET A 41 -2.33 5.42 -6.77
C MET A 41 -1.90 3.97 -6.59
N VAL A 42 -2.15 3.41 -5.42
CA VAL A 42 -1.88 2.01 -5.06
C VAL A 42 -3.21 1.33 -4.75
N ALA A 43 -3.58 0.34 -5.56
CA ALA A 43 -4.86 -0.37 -5.42
C ALA A 43 -4.90 -1.39 -4.28
N VAL A 44 -3.75 -1.71 -3.68
CA VAL A 44 -3.64 -2.75 -2.65
C VAL A 44 -3.20 -2.15 -1.33
N PHE A 45 -4.11 -2.15 -0.36
CA PHE A 45 -3.91 -1.70 1.02
C PHE A 45 -3.00 -2.67 1.80
N LYS A 46 -1.71 -2.63 1.48
CA LYS A 46 -0.66 -3.35 2.21
C LYS A 46 0.43 -2.37 2.60
N GLU A 47 0.77 -2.37 3.88
CA GLU A 47 1.85 -1.56 4.46
C GLU A 47 3.18 -1.74 3.71
N PHE A 48 3.50 -2.96 3.25
CA PHE A 48 4.68 -3.22 2.44
C PHE A 48 4.73 -2.38 1.15
N ASN A 49 3.60 -2.21 0.46
CA ASN A 49 3.54 -1.38 -0.75
C ASN A 49 3.81 0.09 -0.42
N PHE A 50 3.23 0.60 0.67
CA PHE A 50 3.40 1.99 1.10
C PHE A 50 4.80 2.27 1.59
N LYS A 51 5.37 1.39 2.41
CA LYS A 51 6.74 1.50 2.91
C LYS A 51 7.75 1.51 1.77
N ARG A 52 7.64 0.56 0.82
CA ARG A 52 8.53 0.49 -0.34
C ARG A 52 8.43 1.76 -1.19
N HIS A 53 7.20 2.19 -1.48
CA HIS A 53 6.97 3.40 -2.25
C HIS A 53 7.51 4.65 -1.53
N PHE A 54 7.27 4.79 -0.23
CA PHE A 54 7.77 5.90 0.58
C PHE A 54 9.30 5.96 0.58
N GLN A 55 9.97 4.80 0.72
CA GLN A 55 11.43 4.70 0.65
C GLN A 55 11.98 5.08 -0.72
N THR A 56 11.31 4.71 -1.82
CA THR A 56 11.76 5.08 -3.17
C THR A 56 11.42 6.54 -3.50
N ALA A 57 10.25 7.02 -3.11
CA ALA A 57 9.77 8.36 -3.43
C ALA A 57 10.61 9.43 -2.72
N ILE A 58 10.99 9.21 -1.45
CA ILE A 58 11.86 10.14 -0.72
C ILE A 58 13.26 10.24 -1.34
N PHE A 59 13.80 9.15 -1.90
CA PHE A 59 15.13 9.15 -2.51
C PHE A 59 15.21 9.92 -3.84
N VAL A 60 14.08 10.35 -4.41
CA VAL A 60 14.07 11.15 -5.66
C VAL A 60 13.93 12.66 -5.40
N VAL A 61 13.74 13.07 -4.14
CA VAL A 61 13.51 14.48 -3.76
C VAL A 61 14.63 15.09 -2.90
N THR A 62 15.72 14.36 -2.70
CA THR A 62 16.98 14.80 -2.08
C THR A 62 18.08 14.85 -3.13
#